data_AF-A0A7X6NXL2-F1
#
_entry.id   AF-A0A7X6NXL2-F1
#
_cell.length_a   1.000
_cell.length_b   1.000
_cell.length_c   1.000
_cell.angle_alpha   90.00
_cell.angle_beta   90.00
_cell.angle_gamma   90.00
#
_symmetry.space_group_name_H-M   'P 1'
#
loop_
_entity.id
_entity.type
_entity.pdbx_description
1 polymer ?
#
loop_
_entity_poly.entity_id
_entity_poly.type
_entity_poly.pdbx_seq_one_letter_code
_entity_poly.pdbx_strand_id
1 'polypeptide(L)'
;MKLHIDIAATDGAARTGTVTTHRGQFQTPVFMPVGTRGTVRAVTTRDMENLGAEIILGNTYHLMLRPGAETIDQLGGLHGFEDWSGHVLTDSGGYQIFSLNPKVDAAGATFQSTYDGSYHRVTPEDAVRIQELLGADIQMVLDVCSALPSTRDTLRTALETTADWAARA
;
A
#
# COMPACT_ATOMS: atom_id res chain seq x y z
N MET A 1 8.86 16.12 -6.24
CA MET A 1 10.26 15.64 -6.22
C MET A 1 10.25 14.17 -6.64
N LYS A 2 11.18 13.70 -7.49
CA LYS A 2 11.23 12.28 -7.89
C LYS A 2 11.92 11.45 -6.80
N LEU A 3 11.46 10.22 -6.57
CA LEU A 3 12.13 9.25 -5.71
C LEU A 3 13.54 8.99 -6.24
N HIS A 4 14.54 8.99 -5.36
CA HIS A 4 15.94 8.71 -5.69
C HIS A 4 16.48 7.62 -4.78
N ILE A 5 17.21 6.66 -5.35
CA ILE A 5 17.82 5.55 -4.63
C ILE A 5 19.33 5.62 -4.87
N ASP A 6 20.08 5.79 -3.79
CA ASP A 6 21.54 5.75 -3.79
C ASP A 6 22.00 4.44 -3.14
N ILE A 7 22.87 3.69 -3.83
CA ILE A 7 23.44 2.44 -3.32
C ILE A 7 24.81 2.76 -2.72
N ALA A 8 24.92 2.68 -1.41
CA ALA A 8 26.14 3.00 -0.67
C ALA A 8 27.17 1.86 -0.73
N ALA A 9 26.71 0.61 -0.64
CA ALA A 9 27.58 -0.58 -0.71
C ALA A 9 26.83 -1.82 -1.18
N THR A 10 27.59 -2.81 -1.66
CA THR A 10 27.10 -4.10 -2.13
C THR A 10 27.96 -5.25 -1.64
N ASP A 11 27.35 -6.38 -1.32
CA ASP A 11 28.02 -7.65 -1.06
C ASP A 11 27.24 -8.79 -1.73
N GLY A 12 27.78 -9.32 -2.83
CA GLY A 12 27.05 -10.24 -3.71
C GLY A 12 25.76 -9.60 -4.25
N ALA A 13 24.60 -10.18 -3.90
CA ALA A 13 23.28 -9.64 -4.24
C ALA A 13 22.71 -8.67 -3.18
N ALA A 14 23.34 -8.58 -2.01
CA ALA A 14 22.91 -7.69 -0.94
C ALA A 14 23.32 -6.24 -1.25
N ARG A 15 22.44 -5.30 -0.90
CA ARG A 15 22.61 -3.86 -1.15
C ARG A 15 22.18 -3.09 0.09
N THR A 16 22.95 -2.07 0.45
CA THR A 16 22.58 -1.07 1.45
C THR A 16 22.66 0.31 0.82
N GLY A 17 21.81 1.23 1.26
CA GLY A 17 21.71 2.54 0.64
C GLY A 17 20.59 3.39 1.20
N THR A 18 20.41 4.57 0.62
CA THR A 18 19.45 5.56 1.07
C THR A 18 18.41 5.81 -0.02
N VAL A 19 17.14 5.87 0.38
CA VAL A 19 16.04 6.31 -0.48
C VAL A 19 15.64 7.72 -0.07
N THR A 20 15.56 8.63 -1.04
CA THR A 20 15.11 10.01 -0.84
C THR A 20 13.76 10.22 -1.51
N THR A 21 12.78 10.72 -0.76
CA THR A 21 11.44 11.12 -1.22
C THR A 21 11.19 12.58 -0.85
N HIS A 22 10.04 13.14 -1.23
CA HIS A 22 9.69 14.52 -0.85
C HIS A 22 9.61 14.74 0.67
N ARG A 23 9.44 13.67 1.47
CA ARG A 23 9.32 13.75 2.93
C ARG A 23 10.67 13.75 3.64
N GLY A 24 11.70 13.23 3.00
CA GLY A 24 13.00 13.03 3.60
C GLY A 24 13.63 11.74 3.10
N GLN A 25 14.48 11.16 3.95
CA GLN A 25 15.28 9.99 3.61
C GLN A 25 15.01 8.83 4.57
N PHE A 26 15.17 7.61 4.07
CA PHE A 26 15.21 6.39 4.90
C PHE A 26 16.29 5.43 4.38
N GLN A 27 16.82 4.57 5.24
CA GLN A 27 17.85 3.61 4.89
C GLN A 27 17.27 2.30 4.37
N THR A 28 18.06 1.55 3.59
CA THR A 28 17.72 0.20 3.12
C THR A 28 18.91 -0.74 3.39
N PRO A 29 18.70 -2.03 3.70
CA PRO A 29 17.42 -2.74 3.83
C PRO A 29 16.58 -2.24 5.01
N VAL A 30 15.26 -2.23 4.84
CA VAL A 30 14.34 -1.70 5.86
C VAL A 30 13.21 -2.67 6.14
N PHE A 31 12.81 -2.72 7.41
CA PHE A 31 11.59 -3.39 7.83
C PHE A 31 10.50 -2.34 8.05
N MET A 32 9.33 -2.56 7.45
CA MET A 32 8.17 -1.67 7.59
C MET A 32 7.16 -2.31 8.55
N PRO A 33 6.93 -1.77 9.75
CA PRO A 33 5.84 -2.23 10.59
C PRO A 33 4.50 -1.90 9.94
N VAL A 34 3.52 -2.79 10.11
CA VAL A 34 2.24 -2.73 9.40
C VAL A 34 1.16 -2.06 10.26
N GLY A 35 0.67 -0.93 9.78
CA GLY A 35 -0.49 -0.21 10.30
C GLY A 35 -1.77 -0.61 9.54
N THR A 36 -2.68 -1.32 10.20
CA THR A 36 -3.88 -1.85 9.55
C THR A 36 -5.04 -0.85 9.53
N ARG A 37 -5.17 0.03 10.53
CA ARG A 37 -6.32 0.94 10.70
C ARG A 37 -5.90 2.28 11.29
N GLY A 38 -4.88 2.91 10.71
CA GLY A 38 -4.38 4.17 11.27
C GLY A 38 -3.41 3.98 12.43
N THR A 39 -2.88 2.76 12.63
CA THR A 39 -2.04 2.44 13.80
C THR A 39 -1.39 1.07 13.67
N VAL A 40 -0.15 0.96 14.15
CA VAL A 40 0.51 -0.32 14.47
C VAL A 40 -0.03 -0.82 15.82
N ARG A 41 -0.54 -2.05 15.83
CA ARG A 41 -1.31 -2.56 16.97
C ARG A 41 -0.50 -2.55 18.27
N ALA A 42 -1.06 -1.93 19.31
CA ALA A 42 -0.52 -1.86 20.68
C ALA A 42 0.79 -1.06 20.85
N VAL A 43 1.18 -0.27 19.85
CA VAL A 43 2.40 0.53 19.86
C VAL A 43 2.02 1.97 19.49
N THR A 44 2.54 2.96 20.22
CA THR A 44 2.32 4.37 19.87
C THR A 44 3.28 4.81 18.76
N THR A 45 2.95 5.87 18.04
CA THR A 45 3.84 6.54 17.10
C THR A 45 5.20 6.87 17.74
N ARG A 46 5.19 7.37 18.98
CA ARG A 46 6.43 7.66 19.72
C ARG A 46 7.26 6.41 19.98
N ASP A 47 6.64 5.27 20.29
CA ASP A 47 7.36 4.02 20.49
C ASP A 47 8.00 3.56 19.17
N MET A 48 7.31 3.72 18.05
CA MET A 48 7.83 3.43 16.71
C MET A 48 9.04 4.30 16.35
N GLU A 49 8.99 5.60 16.63
CA GLU A 49 10.12 6.52 16.45
C GLU A 49 11.30 6.10 17.35
N ASN A 50 11.05 5.76 18.62
CA ASN A 50 12.09 5.29 19.54
C ASN A 50 12.74 3.97 19.10
N LEU A 51 11.99 3.10 18.42
CA LEU A 51 12.50 1.86 17.83
C LEU A 51 13.31 2.10 16.54
N GLY A 52 13.34 3.34 16.04
CA GLY A 52 14.06 3.71 14.83
C GLY A 52 13.36 3.29 13.54
N ALA A 53 12.03 3.12 13.57
CA ALA A 53 11.28 2.92 12.33
C ALA A 53 11.35 4.21 11.49
N GLU A 54 11.73 4.08 10.22
CA GLU A 54 11.79 5.23 9.30
C GLU A 54 10.57 5.26 8.37
N ILE A 55 9.94 4.09 8.15
CA ILE A 55 8.83 3.89 7.25
C ILE A 55 7.84 2.87 7.82
N ILE A 56 6.55 3.11 7.59
CA ILE A 56 5.46 2.18 7.93
C ILE A 56 4.65 1.79 6.70
N LEU A 57 3.96 0.66 6.78
CA LEU A 57 3.01 0.22 5.76
C LEU A 57 1.58 0.47 6.23
N GLY A 58 0.83 1.32 5.54
CA GLY A 58 -0.59 1.54 5.73
C GLY A 58 -1.44 0.62 4.85
N ASN A 59 -2.48 0.02 5.43
CA ASN A 59 -3.37 -0.87 4.67
C ASN A 59 -4.53 -0.11 4.02
N THR A 60 -4.52 0.01 2.69
CA THR A 60 -5.50 0.78 1.95
C THR A 60 -6.91 0.19 2.05
N TYR A 61 -7.05 -1.15 2.03
CA TYR A 61 -8.37 -1.79 2.09
C TYR A 61 -9.17 -1.38 3.33
N HIS A 62 -8.52 -1.36 4.50
CA HIS A 62 -9.20 -0.99 5.73
C HIS A 62 -9.46 0.52 5.81
N LEU A 63 -8.47 1.33 5.45
CA LEU A 63 -8.52 2.79 5.55
C LEU A 63 -9.57 3.39 4.61
N MET A 64 -9.69 2.87 3.38
CA MET A 64 -10.67 3.34 2.40
C MET A 64 -12.12 3.04 2.80
N LEU A 65 -12.35 2.00 3.62
CA LEU A 65 -13.69 1.63 4.09
C LEU A 65 -14.04 2.31 5.41
N ARG A 66 -13.09 2.37 6.36
CA ARG A 66 -13.27 3.00 7.67
C ARG A 66 -11.95 3.60 8.17
N PRO A 67 -11.88 4.91 8.41
CA PRO A 67 -12.96 5.91 8.37
C PRO A 67 -13.33 6.43 6.96
N GLY A 68 -12.67 5.96 5.91
CA GLY A 68 -12.80 6.47 4.55
C GLY A 68 -11.62 7.35 4.16
N ALA A 69 -11.16 7.25 2.91
CA ALA A 69 -9.97 7.95 2.44
C ALA A 69 -10.17 9.48 2.45
N GLU A 70 -11.35 9.96 2.09
CA GLU A 70 -11.71 11.37 2.09
C GLU A 70 -11.72 11.96 3.52
N THR A 71 -12.13 11.17 4.51
CA THR A 71 -12.08 11.58 5.92
C THR A 71 -10.63 11.73 6.39
N ILE A 72 -9.75 10.80 5.99
CA ILE A 72 -8.33 10.83 6.34
C ILE A 72 -7.64 12.04 5.68
N ASP A 73 -7.92 12.29 4.40
CA ASP A 73 -7.41 13.46 3.67
C ASP A 73 -7.75 14.77 4.40
N GLN A 74 -9.00 14.94 4.82
CA GLN A 74 -9.47 16.11 5.58
C GLN A 74 -8.76 16.29 6.94
N LEU A 75 -8.21 15.21 7.51
CA LEU A 75 -7.44 15.22 8.75
C LEU A 75 -5.93 15.38 8.52
N GLY A 76 -5.50 15.68 7.29
CA GLY A 76 -4.10 15.88 6.93
C GLY A 76 -3.40 14.62 6.39
N GLY A 77 -4.16 13.69 5.82
CA GLY A 77 -3.66 12.41 5.34
C GLY A 77 -3.29 11.46 6.50
N LEU A 78 -2.67 10.32 6.18
CA LEU A 78 -2.25 9.35 7.19
C LEU A 78 -1.26 9.93 8.19
N HIS A 79 -0.35 10.80 7.74
CA HIS A 79 0.62 11.45 8.63
C HIS A 79 -0.07 12.29 9.70
N GLY A 80 -1.07 13.10 9.33
CA GLY A 80 -1.86 13.87 10.29
C GLY A 80 -2.77 13.00 11.16
N PHE A 81 -3.37 11.97 10.56
CA PHE A 81 -4.28 11.06 11.26
C PHE A 81 -3.58 10.17 12.31
N GLU A 82 -2.36 9.72 12.01
CA GLU A 82 -1.56 8.84 12.88
C GLU A 82 -0.55 9.60 13.75
N ASP A 83 -0.43 10.93 13.56
CA ASP A 83 0.65 11.77 14.12
C ASP A 83 2.05 11.24 13.77
N TRP A 84 2.22 10.69 12.56
CA TRP A 84 3.45 10.05 12.09
C TRP A 84 4.29 10.98 11.20
N SER A 85 5.54 11.19 11.59
CA SER A 85 6.48 12.09 10.90
C SER A 85 7.33 11.40 9.83
N GLY A 86 7.49 10.07 9.90
CA GLY A 86 8.26 9.28 8.95
C GLY A 86 7.50 8.97 7.65
N HIS A 87 8.06 8.07 6.84
CA HIS A 87 7.48 7.70 5.56
C HIS A 87 6.30 6.72 5.71
N VAL A 88 5.37 6.78 4.77
CA VAL A 88 4.25 5.84 4.65
C VAL A 88 4.26 5.24 3.26
N LEU A 89 4.35 3.92 3.20
CA LEU A 89 3.97 3.13 2.03
C LEU A 89 2.53 2.68 2.22
N THR A 90 1.68 2.83 1.21
CA THR A 90 0.37 2.17 1.21
C THR A 90 0.38 1.00 0.25
N ASP A 91 -0.22 -0.11 0.65
CA ASP A 91 -0.55 -1.16 -0.31
C ASP A 91 -1.70 -0.72 -1.23
N SER A 92 -1.97 -1.47 -2.29
CA SER A 92 -3.09 -1.18 -3.20
C SER A 92 -4.44 -1.67 -2.67
N GLY A 93 -4.45 -2.38 -1.54
CA GLY A 93 -5.59 -3.17 -1.06
C GLY A 93 -5.88 -4.44 -1.87
N GLY A 94 -5.14 -4.69 -2.97
CA GLY A 94 -5.35 -5.84 -3.85
C GLY A 94 -5.41 -7.15 -3.07
N TYR A 95 -4.36 -7.48 -2.32
CA TYR A 95 -4.30 -8.73 -1.56
C TYR A 95 -5.53 -8.96 -0.65
N GLN A 96 -5.99 -7.97 0.13
CA GLN A 96 -7.21 -8.12 0.92
C GLN A 96 -8.43 -8.35 0.04
N ILE A 97 -8.59 -7.56 -1.02
CA ILE A 97 -9.72 -7.71 -1.95
C ILE A 97 -9.75 -9.12 -2.51
N PHE A 98 -8.61 -9.68 -2.94
CA PHE A 98 -8.47 -11.03 -3.46
C PHE A 98 -8.76 -12.13 -2.44
N SER A 99 -8.46 -11.90 -1.16
CA SER A 99 -8.81 -12.82 -0.07
C SER A 99 -10.33 -12.97 0.14
N LEU A 100 -11.14 -12.06 -0.42
CA LEU A 100 -12.60 -12.03 -0.31
C LEU A 100 -13.32 -12.62 -1.53
N ASN A 101 -12.62 -13.35 -2.41
CA ASN A 101 -13.16 -13.91 -3.66
C ASN A 101 -13.90 -12.86 -4.52
N PRO A 102 -13.20 -11.79 -4.94
CA PRO A 102 -13.80 -10.70 -5.67
C PRO A 102 -14.20 -11.15 -7.08
N LYS A 103 -15.16 -10.44 -7.68
CA LYS A 103 -15.39 -10.52 -9.12
C LYS A 103 -14.41 -9.58 -9.83
N VAL A 104 -13.58 -10.13 -10.70
CA VAL A 104 -12.55 -9.39 -11.44
C VAL A 104 -12.90 -9.34 -12.92
N ASP A 105 -12.71 -8.17 -13.52
CA ASP A 105 -12.79 -7.94 -14.96
C ASP A 105 -11.67 -6.98 -15.40
N ALA A 106 -11.56 -6.69 -16.69
CA ALA A 106 -10.50 -5.83 -17.22
C ALA A 106 -10.45 -4.42 -16.58
N ALA A 107 -11.56 -3.90 -16.05
CA ALA A 107 -11.62 -2.58 -15.44
C ALA A 107 -11.15 -2.57 -13.96
N GLY A 108 -11.09 -3.72 -13.27
CA GLY A 108 -10.70 -3.82 -11.85
C GLY A 108 -11.41 -4.95 -11.07
N ALA A 109 -11.48 -4.83 -9.73
CA ALA A 109 -12.16 -5.77 -8.84
C ALA A 109 -13.44 -5.22 -8.17
N THR A 110 -14.46 -6.07 -8.02
CA THR A 110 -15.67 -5.87 -7.21
C THR A 110 -15.68 -6.84 -6.04
N PHE A 111 -15.91 -6.37 -4.82
CA PHE A 111 -15.90 -7.21 -3.63
C PHE A 111 -16.98 -6.78 -2.63
N GLN A 112 -17.25 -7.65 -1.66
CA GLN A 112 -18.15 -7.37 -0.55
C GLN A 112 -17.32 -6.92 0.67
N SER A 113 -17.69 -5.78 1.26
CA SER A 113 -17.07 -5.25 2.48
C SER A 113 -17.28 -6.20 3.66
N THR A 114 -16.20 -6.50 4.38
CA THR A 114 -16.24 -7.31 5.60
C THR A 114 -16.85 -6.59 6.80
N TYR A 115 -17.10 -5.28 6.69
CA TYR A 115 -17.59 -4.46 7.80
C TYR A 115 -19.11 -4.40 7.89
N ASP A 116 -19.80 -4.41 6.76
CA ASP A 116 -21.24 -4.15 6.64
C ASP A 116 -21.91 -4.91 5.47
N GLY A 117 -21.13 -5.65 4.66
CA GLY A 117 -21.66 -6.44 3.56
C GLY A 117 -22.03 -5.65 2.32
N SER A 118 -21.72 -4.35 2.25
CA SER A 118 -21.91 -3.54 1.03
C SER A 118 -20.98 -4.01 -0.10
N TYR A 119 -21.38 -3.77 -1.35
CA TYR A 119 -20.52 -4.03 -2.49
C TYR A 119 -19.72 -2.79 -2.86
N HIS A 120 -18.42 -2.98 -3.07
CA HIS A 120 -17.48 -1.93 -3.49
C HIS A 120 -16.75 -2.35 -4.76
N ARG A 121 -16.35 -1.35 -5.54
CA ARG A 121 -15.58 -1.51 -6.78
C ARG A 121 -14.30 -0.68 -6.63
N VAL A 122 -13.17 -1.28 -7.01
CA VAL A 122 -11.87 -0.58 -7.08
C VAL A 122 -11.25 -0.84 -8.44
N THR A 123 -10.98 0.24 -9.18
CA THR A 123 -10.16 0.23 -10.40
C THR A 123 -8.71 0.62 -10.09
N PRO A 124 -7.76 0.45 -11.04
CA PRO A 124 -6.40 0.97 -10.89
C PRO A 124 -6.36 2.48 -10.59
N GLU A 125 -7.20 3.27 -11.27
CA GLU A 125 -7.30 4.72 -11.08
C GLU A 125 -7.88 5.05 -9.69
N ASP A 126 -8.87 4.29 -9.21
CA ASP A 126 -9.38 4.43 -7.85
C ASP A 126 -8.29 4.12 -6.82
N ALA A 127 -7.48 3.07 -7.04
CA ALA A 127 -6.41 2.70 -6.12
C ALA A 127 -5.35 3.80 -6.01
N VAL A 128 -5.01 4.48 -7.12
CA VAL A 128 -4.13 5.67 -7.10
C VAL A 128 -4.78 6.80 -6.33
N ARG A 129 -6.00 7.20 -6.70
CA ARG A 129 -6.73 8.29 -6.06
C ARG A 129 -6.88 8.08 -4.55
N ILE A 130 -7.21 6.87 -4.12
CA ILE A 130 -7.35 6.53 -2.71
C ILE A 130 -5.99 6.70 -2.00
N GLN A 131 -4.90 6.18 -2.56
CA GLN A 131 -3.57 6.31 -1.94
C GLN A 131 -3.07 7.76 -1.91
N GLU A 132 -3.45 8.58 -2.90
CA GLU A 132 -3.22 10.04 -2.88
C GLU A 132 -3.97 10.71 -1.72
N LEU A 133 -5.26 10.41 -1.54
CA LEU A 133 -6.06 10.91 -0.40
C LEU A 133 -5.52 10.45 0.96
N LEU A 134 -4.99 9.22 1.02
CA LEU A 134 -4.31 8.73 2.21
C LEU A 134 -2.97 9.44 2.47
N GLY A 135 -2.44 10.19 1.51
CA GLY A 135 -1.17 10.93 1.65
C GLY A 135 0.06 10.02 1.59
N ALA A 136 0.00 8.90 0.88
CA ALA A 136 1.09 7.94 0.80
C ALA A 136 2.34 8.52 0.09
N ASP A 137 3.52 8.24 0.64
CA ASP A 137 4.80 8.63 0.02
C ASP A 137 5.25 7.63 -1.05
N ILE A 138 4.84 6.37 -0.89
CA ILE A 138 5.09 5.28 -1.83
C ILE A 138 3.76 4.55 -2.04
N GLN A 139 3.33 4.48 -3.29
CA GLN A 139 2.06 3.87 -3.67
C GLN A 139 2.32 2.55 -4.39
N MET A 140 1.50 1.54 -4.10
CA MET A 140 1.52 0.27 -4.80
C MET A 140 0.45 0.23 -5.87
N VAL A 141 0.79 -0.34 -7.03
CA VAL A 141 -0.19 -0.57 -8.10
C VAL A 141 -1.19 -1.66 -7.69
N LEU A 142 -2.43 -1.56 -8.18
CA LEU A 142 -3.42 -2.62 -8.03
C LEU A 142 -3.01 -3.84 -8.85
N ASP A 143 -3.01 -5.02 -8.24
CA ASP A 143 -2.56 -6.27 -8.84
C ASP A 143 -3.58 -7.39 -8.66
N VAL A 144 -3.44 -8.47 -9.43
CA VAL A 144 -4.27 -9.67 -9.32
C VAL A 144 -3.48 -10.77 -8.60
N CYS A 145 -3.74 -10.93 -7.30
CA CYS A 145 -3.10 -11.96 -6.51
C CYS A 145 -3.75 -13.33 -6.73
N SER A 146 -3.08 -14.20 -7.49
CA SER A 146 -3.54 -15.58 -7.72
C SER A 146 -3.17 -16.49 -6.54
N ALA A 147 -4.16 -17.22 -6.01
CA ALA A 147 -3.91 -18.27 -5.02
C ALA A 147 -3.02 -19.38 -5.60
N LEU A 148 -2.15 -19.96 -4.78
CA LEU A 148 -1.32 -21.11 -5.16
C LEU A 148 -1.78 -22.37 -4.40
N PRO A 149 -1.72 -23.56 -5.04
CA PRO A 149 -1.28 -23.82 -6.41
C PRO A 149 -2.30 -23.36 -7.46
N SER A 150 -1.83 -22.99 -8.66
CA SER A 150 -2.67 -22.55 -9.78
C SER A 150 -2.11 -23.02 -11.12
N THR A 151 -2.96 -23.03 -12.16
CA THR A 151 -2.53 -23.40 -13.51
C THR A 151 -1.67 -22.32 -14.12
N ARG A 152 -0.79 -22.70 -15.05
CA ARG A 152 0.05 -21.74 -15.79
C ARG A 152 -0.79 -20.69 -16.52
N ASP A 153 -1.93 -21.09 -17.09
CA ASP A 153 -2.79 -20.18 -17.84
C ASP A 153 -3.48 -19.17 -16.91
N THR A 154 -3.98 -19.61 -15.74
CA THR A 154 -4.50 -18.70 -14.72
C THR A 154 -3.46 -17.69 -14.25
N LEU A 155 -2.23 -18.15 -13.97
CA LEU A 155 -1.14 -17.27 -13.56
C LEU A 155 -0.75 -16.26 -14.66
N ARG A 156 -0.76 -16.70 -15.93
CA ARG A 156 -0.52 -15.82 -17.08
C ARG A 156 -1.60 -14.73 -17.18
N THR A 157 -2.88 -15.10 -17.12
CA THR A 157 -3.98 -14.12 -17.18
C THR A 157 -3.89 -13.09 -16.05
N ALA A 158 -3.56 -13.53 -14.83
CA ALA A 158 -3.40 -12.63 -13.69
C ALA A 158 -2.22 -11.66 -13.88
N LEU A 159 -1.09 -12.14 -14.41
CA LEU A 159 0.07 -11.31 -14.72
C LEU A 159 -0.24 -10.28 -15.81
N GLU A 160 -0.89 -10.70 -16.89
CA GLU A 160 -1.31 -9.81 -17.99
C GLU A 160 -2.27 -8.73 -17.48
N THR A 161 -3.28 -9.11 -16.70
CA THR A 161 -4.21 -8.16 -16.09
C THR A 161 -3.50 -7.18 -15.16
N THR A 162 -2.55 -7.67 -14.34
CA THR A 162 -1.74 -6.83 -13.45
C THR A 162 -0.89 -5.82 -14.23
N ALA A 163 -0.28 -6.24 -15.34
CA ALA A 163 0.51 -5.36 -16.18
C ALA A 163 -0.35 -4.27 -16.83
N ASP A 164 -1.53 -4.63 -17.35
CA ASP A 164 -2.48 -3.68 -17.94
C ASP A 164 -3.01 -2.68 -16.90
N TRP A 165 -3.27 -3.14 -15.67
CA TRP A 165 -3.67 -2.27 -14.56
C TRP A 165 -2.56 -1.34 -14.11
N ALA A 166 -1.32 -1.83 -14.02
CA ALA A 166 -0.16 -1.02 -13.66
C ALA A 166 0.12 0.09 -14.68
N ALA A 167 -0.22 -0.10 -15.96
CA ALA A 167 -0.08 0.93 -17.00
C ALA A 167 -1.13 2.06 -16.90
N ARG A 168 -2.21 1.85 -16.13
CA ARG A 168 -3.30 2.81 -15.92
C ARG A 168 -3.20 3.57 -14.60
N ALA A 169 -2.38 3.08 -13.68
CA ALA A 169 -2.04 3.72 -12.42
C ALA A 169 -1.03 4.86 -12.66
#